data_AF-A0A382N6L2-F1
#
_entry.id   AF-A0A382N6L2-F1
#
_cell.length_a   1.000
_cell.length_b   1.000
_cell.length_c   1.000
_cell.angle_alpha   90.00
_cell.angle_beta   90.00
_cell.angle_gamma   90.00
#
_symmetry.space_group_name_H-M   'P 1'
#
loop_
_entity.id
_entity.type
_entity.pdbx_description
1 polymer ?
#
loop_
_entity_poly.entity_id
_entity_poly.type
_entity_poly.pdbx_seq_one_letter_code
_entity_poly.pdbx_strand_id
1 'polypeptide(L)'
;MKDLDEDKINEIAKCLFVLNNRKYGPIPGAYMVMCTKPGKEWCVGQLSADRAKPFVLFEDKVFSSPEEAQKEAERIKKERGESAPRRCT
;
A
#
# COMPACT_ATOMS: atom_id res chain seq x y z
N MET A 1 33.66 8.78 15.78
CA MET A 1 33.11 7.57 16.44
C MET A 1 33.51 7.44 17.91
N LYS A 2 34.64 8.00 18.36
CA LYS A 2 35.08 7.86 19.78
C LYS A 2 34.17 8.51 20.83
N ASP A 3 33.23 9.37 20.43
CA ASP A 3 32.32 10.10 21.32
C ASP A 3 30.85 9.68 21.18
N LEU A 4 30.56 8.58 20.47
CA LEU A 4 29.21 8.08 20.34
C LEU A 4 29.00 6.89 21.27
N ASP A 5 27.89 6.93 21.99
CA ASP A 5 27.43 5.84 22.86
C ASP A 5 27.12 4.59 22.02
N GLU A 6 27.92 3.55 22.22
CA GLU A 6 27.86 2.30 21.46
C GLU A 6 26.52 1.58 21.64
N ASP A 7 25.92 1.64 22.83
CA ASP A 7 24.63 1.01 23.09
C ASP A 7 23.51 1.69 22.31
N LYS A 8 23.54 3.03 22.24
CA LYS A 8 22.58 3.80 21.42
C LYS A 8 22.76 3.53 19.93
N ILE A 9 24.00 3.41 19.45
CA ILE A 9 24.26 3.03 18.06
C ILE A 9 23.68 1.65 17.77
N ASN A 10 23.90 0.68 18.66
CA ASN A 10 23.38 -0.68 18.52
C ASN A 10 21.84 -0.72 18.55
N GLU A 11 21.20 0.09 19.39
CA GLU A 11 19.75 0.22 19.43
C GLU A 11 19.18 0.80 18.12
N ILE A 12 19.81 1.87 17.60
CA ILE A 12 19.43 2.46 16.31
C ILE A 12 19.62 1.45 15.18
N ALA A 13 20.74 0.72 15.17
CA ALA A 13 21.03 -0.29 14.16
C ALA A 13 19.96 -1.41 14.16
N LYS A 14 19.54 -1.88 15.34
CA LYS A 14 18.44 -2.87 15.48
C LYS A 14 17.13 -2.30 14.95
N CYS A 15 16.77 -1.08 15.31
CA CYS A 15 15.57 -0.41 14.81
C CYS A 15 15.58 -0.29 13.28
N LEU A 16 16.69 0.17 12.71
CA LEU A 16 16.86 0.29 11.25
C LEU A 16 16.78 -1.07 10.56
N PHE A 17 17.41 -2.11 11.13
CA PHE A 17 17.36 -3.46 10.58
C PHE A 17 15.92 -3.98 10.54
N VAL A 18 15.16 -3.82 11.63
CA VAL A 18 13.74 -4.22 11.67
C VAL A 18 12.93 -3.43 10.65
N LEU A 19 13.05 -2.10 10.62
CA LEU A 19 12.28 -1.23 9.72
C LEU A 19 12.58 -1.51 8.24
N ASN A 20 13.84 -1.79 7.89
CA ASN A 20 14.23 -2.08 6.52
C ASN A 20 13.76 -3.46 6.03
N ASN A 21 13.68 -4.44 6.93
CA ASN A 21 13.31 -5.81 6.57
C ASN A 21 11.82 -6.11 6.76
N ARG A 22 11.07 -5.24 7.43
CA ARG A 22 9.64 -5.42 7.61
C ARG A 22 8.91 -5.14 6.31
N LYS A 23 8.46 -6.21 5.64
CA LYS A 23 7.58 -6.14 4.48
C LYS A 23 6.16 -5.90 4.97
N TYR A 24 5.75 -4.64 4.94
CA TYR A 24 4.37 -4.28 5.22
C TYR A 24 3.50 -4.66 4.00
N GLY A 25 2.39 -5.36 4.24
CA GLY A 25 1.50 -5.80 3.18
C GLY A 25 0.65 -4.67 2.57
N PRO A 26 -0.50 -5.02 1.98
CA PRO A 26 -1.47 -4.05 1.49
C PRO A 26 -1.87 -3.05 2.58
N ILE A 27 -1.98 -1.79 2.20
CA ILE A 27 -2.35 -0.68 3.06
C ILE A 27 -3.88 -0.62 3.14
N PRO A 28 -4.49 -0.89 4.32
CA PRO A 28 -5.94 -0.84 4.48
C PRO A 28 -6.50 0.52 4.09
N GLY A 29 -7.61 0.54 3.34
CA GLY A 29 -8.32 1.74 2.94
C GLY A 29 -7.69 2.55 1.79
N ALA A 30 -6.54 2.10 1.27
CA ALA A 30 -5.82 2.74 0.17
C ALA A 30 -6.02 1.98 -1.16
N TYR A 31 -7.24 2.04 -1.69
CA TYR A 31 -7.61 1.45 -2.97
C TYR A 31 -7.33 2.40 -4.13
N MET A 32 -7.05 1.85 -5.30
CA MET A 32 -6.74 2.57 -6.52
C MET A 32 -7.39 1.90 -7.73
N VAL A 33 -7.60 2.66 -8.80
CA VAL A 33 -8.04 2.15 -10.10
C VAL A 33 -6.86 2.22 -11.06
N MET A 34 -6.54 1.09 -11.69
CA MET A 34 -5.41 0.94 -12.60
C MET A 34 -5.91 0.60 -14.00
N CYS A 35 -5.51 1.39 -14.99
CA CYS A 35 -5.75 1.08 -16.39
C CYS A 35 -4.78 -0.02 -16.83
N THR A 36 -5.28 -1.22 -17.12
CA THR A 36 -4.47 -2.34 -17.63
C THR A 36 -4.41 -2.32 -19.16
N LYS A 37 -5.51 -1.92 -19.82
CA LYS A 37 -5.58 -1.70 -21.27
C LYS A 37 -6.28 -0.37 -21.55
N PRO A 38 -5.61 0.61 -22.18
CA PRO A 38 -6.20 1.90 -22.50
C PRO A 38 -7.53 1.77 -23.23
N GLY A 39 -8.58 2.39 -22.70
CA GLY A 39 -9.90 2.41 -23.32
C GLY A 39 -10.69 1.10 -23.24
N LYS A 40 -10.19 0.08 -22.54
CA LYS A 40 -10.79 -1.26 -22.53
C LYS A 40 -10.91 -1.88 -21.15
N GLU A 41 -9.86 -1.79 -20.33
CA GLU A 41 -9.81 -2.54 -19.06
C GLU A 41 -9.23 -1.69 -17.93
N TRP A 42 -9.97 -1.65 -16.84
CA TRP A 42 -9.61 -1.03 -15.58
C TRP A 42 -9.75 -2.06 -14.46
N CYS A 43 -8.75 -2.11 -13.58
CA CYS A 43 -8.68 -3.05 -12.49
C CYS A 43 -8.61 -2.30 -11.17
N VAL A 44 -9.30 -2.81 -10.15
CA VAL A 44 -9.14 -2.32 -8.78
C VAL A 44 -7.84 -2.88 -8.20
N GLY A 45 -7.05 -2.03 -7.59
CA GLY A 45 -5.87 -2.42 -6.84
C GLY A 45 -5.86 -1.82 -5.44
N GLN A 46 -4.89 -2.24 -4.65
CA GLN A 46 -4.59 -1.72 -3.33
C GLN A 46 -3.11 -1.36 -3.25
N LEU A 47 -2.81 -0.19 -2.68
CA LEU A 47 -1.43 0.19 -2.40
C LEU A 47 -0.84 -0.76 -1.37
N SER A 48 0.46 -1.02 -1.49
CA SER A 48 1.21 -1.88 -0.58
C SER A 48 2.41 -1.11 -0.05
N ALA A 49 2.71 -1.31 1.22
CA ALA A 49 3.86 -0.69 1.86
C ALA A 49 5.17 -1.48 1.61
N ASP A 50 5.08 -2.64 0.95
CA ASP A 50 6.23 -3.35 0.41
C ASP A 50 6.75 -2.63 -0.83
N ARG A 51 7.96 -2.06 -0.72
CA ARG A 51 8.59 -1.33 -1.82
C ARG A 51 8.89 -2.22 -3.03
N ALA A 52 9.07 -3.52 -2.85
CA ALA A 52 9.29 -4.45 -3.95
C ALA A 52 7.98 -4.76 -4.71
N LYS A 53 6.83 -4.60 -4.06
CA LYS A 53 5.49 -4.81 -4.62
C LYS A 53 4.58 -3.64 -4.20
N PRO A 54 4.71 -2.47 -4.84
CA PRO A 54 4.09 -1.23 -4.39
C PRO A 54 2.56 -1.20 -4.53
N PHE A 55 1.99 -2.11 -5.32
CA PHE A 55 0.55 -2.30 -5.46
C PHE A 55 0.22 -3.76 -5.66
N VAL A 56 -1.00 -4.13 -5.27
CA VAL A 56 -1.61 -5.45 -5.49
C VAL A 56 -2.86 -5.24 -6.31
N LEU A 57 -2.91 -5.81 -7.52
CA LEU A 57 -4.10 -5.77 -8.37
C LEU A 57 -5.06 -6.89 -7.97
N PHE A 58 -6.35 -6.59 -7.99
CA PHE A 58 -7.40 -7.58 -7.86
C PHE A 58 -7.79 -8.06 -9.25
N GLU A 59 -7.12 -9.10 -9.72
CA GLU A 59 -7.29 -9.67 -11.07
C GLU A 59 -8.71 -10.18 -11.33
N ASP A 60 -9.48 -10.46 -10.27
CA ASP A 60 -10.90 -10.83 -10.32
C ASP A 60 -11.84 -9.63 -10.54
N LYS A 61 -11.33 -8.39 -10.46
CA LYS A 61 -12.12 -7.14 -10.49
C LYS A 61 -11.70 -6.25 -11.64
N VAL A 62 -11.96 -6.74 -12.86
CA VAL A 62 -11.72 -6.02 -14.12
C VAL A 62 -13.03 -5.46 -14.66
N PHE A 63 -13.01 -4.19 -15.04
CA PHE A 63 -14.15 -3.41 -15.49
C PHE A 63 -13.86 -2.76 -16.84
N SER A 64 -14.93 -2.45 -17.57
CA SER A 64 -14.86 -1.81 -18.88
C SER A 64 -14.83 -0.27 -18.80
N SER A 65 -14.93 0.29 -17.59
CA SER A 65 -14.89 1.74 -17.36
C SER A 65 -14.18 2.07 -16.04
N PRO A 66 -13.50 3.24 -15.96
CA PRO A 66 -12.88 3.69 -14.72
C PRO A 66 -13.92 3.97 -13.62
N GLU A 67 -15.12 4.43 -13.98
CA GLU A 67 -16.19 4.78 -13.03
C GLU A 67 -16.74 3.53 -12.31
N GLU A 68 -16.90 2.41 -13.01
CA GLU A 68 -17.31 1.14 -12.40
C GLU A 68 -16.23 0.61 -11.45
N ALA A 69 -14.96 0.65 -11.88
CA ALA A 69 -13.85 0.26 -11.03
C ALA A 69 -13.75 1.15 -9.78
N GLN A 70 -14.03 2.45 -9.90
CA GLN A 70 -14.02 3.36 -8.77
C GLN A 70 -15.15 3.05 -7.78
N LYS A 71 -16.38 2.82 -8.27
CA LYS A 71 -17.50 2.39 -7.41
C LYS A 71 -17.20 1.10 -6.68
N GLU A 72 -16.54 0.15 -7.34
CA GLU A 72 -16.13 -1.10 -6.72
C GLU A 72 -15.07 -0.87 -5.63
N ALA A 73 -14.07 -0.02 -5.89
CA ALA A 73 -13.06 0.33 -4.90
C ALA A 73 -13.69 0.97 -3.65
N GLU A 74 -14.67 1.86 -3.82
CA GLU A 74 -15.43 2.46 -2.72
C GLU A 74 -16.28 1.44 -1.96
N ARG A 75 -16.90 0.49 -2.68
CA ARG A 75 -17.66 -0.61 -2.09
C ARG A 75 -16.76 -1.47 -1.19
N ILE A 76 -15.61 -1.92 -1.69
CA ILE A 76 -14.66 -2.73 -0.93
C ILE A 76 -14.19 -1.99 0.32
N LYS A 77 -13.86 -0.70 0.17
CA LYS A 77 -13.44 0.15 1.30
C LYS A 77 -14.52 0.21 2.39
N LYS A 78 -15.78 0.35 1.99
CA LYS A 78 -16.93 0.40 2.91
C LYS A 78 -17.22 -0.95 3.55
N GLU A 79 -17.19 -2.04 2.78
CA GLU A 79 -17.43 -3.41 3.26
C GLU A 79 -16.39 -3.86 4.29
N ARG A 80 -15.11 -3.51 4.07
CA ARG A 80 -14.03 -3.86 5.00
C ARG A 80 -13.93 -2.92 6.20
N GLY A 81 -14.72 -1.84 6.23
CA GLY A 81 -14.68 -0.84 7.30
C GLY A 81 -13.33 -0.13 7.42
N GLU A 82 -12.56 -0.07 6.33
CA GLU A 82 -11.19 0.44 6.35
C GLU A 82 -11.15 1.95 6.16
N SER A 83 -10.49 2.66 7.07
CA SER A 83 -10.14 4.06 6.88
C SER A 83 -8.80 4.19 6.16
N ALA A 84 -8.72 5.06 5.15
CA ALA A 84 -7.43 5.38 4.53
C ALA A 84 -6.47 5.91 5.60
N PRO A 85 -5.17 5.52 5.57
CA PRO A 85 -4.21 6.01 6.54
C PRO A 85 -4.12 7.53 6.41
N ARG A 86 -4.22 8.24 7.53
CA ARG A 86 -3.97 9.68 7.52
C ARG A 86 -2.50 9.90 7.20
N ARG A 87 -2.19 10.72 6.19
CA ARG A 87 -0.86 11.34 6.13
C ARG A 87 -0.73 12.20 7.38
N CYS A 88 0.31 11.98 8.18
CA CYS A 88 0.75 12.98 9.15
C CYS A 88 1.15 14.21 8.34
N THR A 89 0.26 15.19 8.26
CA THR A 89 0.54 16.54 7.75
C THR A 89 0.98 17.42 8.90
#